data_AF-A0A371KP84-F1
#
_entry.id   AF-A0A371KP84-F1
#
_cell.length_a   1.000
_cell.length_b   1.000
_cell.length_c   1.000
_cell.angle_alpha   90.00
_cell.angle_beta   90.00
_cell.angle_gamma   90.00
#
_symmetry.space_group_name_H-M   'P 1'
#
loop_
_entity.id
_entity.type
_entity.pdbx_description
1 polymer ?
#
loop_
_entity_poly.entity_id
_entity_poly.type
_entity_poly.pdbx_seq_one_letter_code
_entity_poly.pdbx_strand_id
1 'polypeptide(L)'
;MARNNLSERWEEYYSTAIQKGLKAALADVSIEKSFDEFDDGHIKLNKLMYVAMAERGLHEEMQHSWHRYGGDLGTLVPSTRTVGPVELDDLPETEQPQQPRPSGDNSRKTVWDESDYREFFKTISIGSLESLNEILEASRATLLEEFYTEYSGEIEDWVDLYLINVRIQEVLHLYAEDDLGQFDNEAYMAFAETLEAFERELYSHSELSPDHFDEYDIDLSSDENPADLLTDFLDLVDDIYFTISQQDLDEFSGDLSYQLSMVEEFYHERAWNLVTKVISLHTMHGPNQEALLYGSISDLEQLVNGFSIRMERIESECRAADLLPNSNQFRSPEADSRPGQQLPTRDEFRQALKGDH
;
A
#
# COMPACT_ATOMS: atom_id res chain seq x y z
N MET A 1 -7.67 -17.21 -30.02
CA MET A 1 -7.97 -15.82 -30.42
C MET A 1 -9.43 -15.38 -30.20
N ALA A 2 -10.36 -16.22 -29.71
CA ALA A 2 -11.75 -15.80 -29.44
C ALA A 2 -12.12 -15.67 -27.95
N ARG A 3 -11.22 -16.01 -27.01
CA ARG A 3 -11.47 -15.94 -25.55
C ARG A 3 -11.30 -14.52 -24.98
N ASN A 4 -10.30 -13.75 -25.45
CA ASN A 4 -10.02 -12.40 -24.92
C ASN A 4 -11.21 -11.44 -25.07
N ASN A 5 -11.92 -11.49 -26.20
CA ASN A 5 -13.01 -10.56 -26.51
C ASN A 5 -14.28 -10.79 -25.66
N LEU A 6 -14.43 -11.96 -25.04
CA LEU A 6 -15.52 -12.22 -24.09
C LEU A 6 -15.14 -11.78 -22.68
N SER A 7 -13.89 -12.00 -22.27
CA SER A 7 -13.38 -11.56 -20.96
C SER A 7 -13.45 -10.03 -20.83
N GLU A 8 -12.94 -9.31 -21.82
CA GLU A 8 -12.94 -7.84 -21.86
C GLU A 8 -14.37 -7.26 -21.77
N ARG A 9 -15.35 -7.91 -22.41
CA ARG A 9 -16.76 -7.48 -22.35
C ARG A 9 -17.40 -7.75 -20.98
N TRP A 10 -17.04 -8.83 -20.33
CA TRP A 10 -17.52 -9.12 -18.96
C TRP A 10 -16.91 -8.16 -17.96
N GLU A 11 -15.63 -7.86 -18.11
CA GLU A 11 -14.89 -6.89 -17.33
C GLU A 11 -15.50 -5.48 -17.45
N GLU A 12 -15.74 -5.00 -18.69
CA GLU A 12 -16.41 -3.73 -18.96
C GLU A 12 -17.83 -3.69 -18.37
N TYR A 13 -18.58 -4.78 -18.52
CA TYR A 13 -19.92 -4.92 -17.93
C TYR A 13 -19.88 -4.77 -16.41
N TYR A 14 -19.04 -5.55 -15.72
CA TYR A 14 -18.99 -5.53 -14.27
C TYR A 14 -18.50 -4.19 -13.74
N SER A 15 -17.42 -3.63 -14.30
CA SER A 15 -16.95 -2.29 -13.92
C SER A 15 -18.05 -1.24 -14.04
N THR A 16 -18.79 -1.24 -15.16
CA THR A 16 -19.89 -0.29 -15.38
C THR A 16 -21.07 -0.53 -14.44
N ALA A 17 -21.48 -1.78 -14.24
CA ALA A 17 -22.61 -2.13 -13.39
C ALA A 17 -22.34 -1.81 -11.91
N ILE A 18 -21.14 -2.13 -11.42
CA ILE A 18 -20.69 -1.79 -10.06
C ILE A 18 -20.67 -0.27 -9.89
N GLN A 19 -20.06 0.46 -10.84
CA GLN A 19 -20.00 1.92 -10.78
C GLN A 19 -21.40 2.54 -10.68
N LYS A 20 -22.36 2.09 -11.50
CA LYS A 20 -23.73 2.61 -11.49
C LYS A 20 -24.46 2.25 -10.19
N GLY A 21 -24.31 1.02 -9.71
CA GLY A 21 -24.85 0.59 -8.42
C GLY A 21 -24.33 1.47 -7.27
N LEU A 22 -23.03 1.78 -7.25
CA LEU A 22 -22.42 2.67 -6.26
C LEU A 22 -23.00 4.09 -6.33
N LYS A 23 -23.12 4.68 -7.53
CA LYS A 23 -23.74 6.02 -7.71
C LYS A 23 -25.16 6.07 -7.16
N ALA A 24 -25.95 5.03 -7.44
CA ALA A 24 -27.32 4.94 -6.95
C ALA A 24 -27.38 4.71 -5.44
N ALA A 25 -26.45 3.95 -4.87
CA ALA A 25 -26.34 3.76 -3.43
C ALA A 25 -26.01 5.07 -2.72
N LEU A 26 -25.03 5.85 -3.22
CA LEU A 26 -24.69 7.17 -2.68
C LEU A 26 -25.91 8.10 -2.62
N ALA A 27 -26.70 8.14 -3.70
CA ALA A 27 -27.93 8.93 -3.75
C ALA A 27 -28.96 8.44 -2.72
N ASP A 28 -29.18 7.12 -2.62
CA ASP A 28 -30.10 6.49 -1.67
C ASP A 28 -29.75 6.78 -0.20
N VAL A 29 -28.46 6.75 0.15
CA VAL A 29 -27.99 7.02 1.52
C VAL A 29 -27.75 8.50 1.80
N SER A 30 -28.16 9.38 0.87
CA SER A 30 -28.06 10.85 1.01
C SER A 30 -26.62 11.37 1.16
N ILE A 31 -25.66 10.72 0.51
CA ILE A 31 -24.28 11.19 0.41
C ILE A 31 -24.17 12.08 -0.82
N GLU A 32 -24.01 13.39 -0.59
CA GLU A 32 -24.04 14.40 -1.66
C GLU A 32 -22.67 14.63 -2.33
N LYS A 33 -21.58 14.18 -1.71
CA LYS A 33 -20.20 14.36 -2.16
C LYS A 33 -19.85 13.37 -3.28
N SER A 34 -19.09 13.81 -4.29
CA SER A 34 -18.39 12.91 -5.22
C SER A 34 -17.07 12.41 -4.65
N PHE A 35 -16.53 11.34 -5.23
CA PHE A 35 -15.28 10.73 -4.75
C PHE A 35 -14.05 11.65 -4.84
N ASP A 36 -14.04 12.67 -5.70
CA ASP A 36 -12.95 13.66 -5.72
C ASP A 36 -13.03 14.70 -4.59
N GLU A 37 -14.13 14.73 -3.83
CA GLU A 37 -14.31 15.60 -2.66
C GLU A 37 -13.97 14.89 -1.34
N PHE A 38 -13.76 13.57 -1.35
CA PHE A 38 -13.32 12.82 -0.19
C PHE A 38 -11.79 12.72 -0.14
N ASP A 39 -11.24 12.83 1.06
CA ASP A 39 -9.84 12.48 1.33
C ASP A 39 -9.61 11.03 0.93
N ASP A 40 -8.53 10.81 0.18
CA ASP A 40 -8.16 9.51 -0.38
C ASP A 40 -9.27 8.83 -1.21
N GLY A 41 -10.15 9.62 -1.83
CA GLY A 41 -11.29 9.08 -2.57
C GLY A 41 -10.94 8.10 -3.69
N HIS A 42 -9.75 8.21 -4.28
CA HIS A 42 -9.27 7.22 -5.26
C HIS A 42 -9.00 5.85 -4.61
N ILE A 43 -8.45 5.81 -3.39
CA ILE A 43 -8.22 4.60 -2.61
C ILE A 43 -9.57 4.00 -2.20
N LYS A 44 -10.45 4.82 -1.64
CA LYS A 44 -11.80 4.41 -1.22
C LYS A 44 -12.58 3.79 -2.37
N LEU A 45 -12.57 4.43 -3.54
CA LEU A 45 -13.23 3.91 -4.73
C LEU A 45 -12.63 2.59 -5.19
N ASN A 46 -11.30 2.48 -5.23
CA ASN A 46 -10.61 1.25 -5.58
C ASN A 46 -11.01 0.09 -4.64
N LYS A 47 -10.99 0.28 -3.32
CA LYS A 47 -11.36 -0.76 -2.35
C LYS A 47 -12.83 -1.14 -2.40
N LEU A 48 -13.74 -0.17 -2.58
CA LEU A 48 -15.17 -0.46 -2.74
C LEU A 48 -15.45 -1.30 -4.00
N MET A 49 -14.77 -0.99 -5.11
CA MET A 49 -14.85 -1.80 -6.33
C MET A 49 -14.34 -3.22 -6.06
N TYR A 50 -13.18 -3.36 -5.40
CA TYR A 50 -12.61 -4.66 -5.03
C TYR A 50 -13.59 -5.49 -4.21
N VAL A 51 -14.14 -4.93 -3.13
CA VAL A 51 -15.09 -5.61 -2.24
C VAL A 51 -16.33 -6.09 -3.01
N ALA A 52 -16.91 -5.23 -3.86
CA ALA A 52 -18.06 -5.60 -4.67
C ALA A 52 -17.78 -6.78 -5.60
N MET A 53 -16.56 -6.85 -6.13
CA MET A 53 -16.15 -7.91 -7.04
C MET A 53 -15.77 -9.21 -6.30
N ALA A 54 -15.11 -9.09 -5.14
CA ALA A 54 -14.77 -10.19 -4.26
C ALA A 54 -16.02 -10.95 -3.77
N GLU A 55 -17.08 -10.21 -3.38
CA GLU A 55 -18.37 -10.78 -2.98
C GLU A 55 -18.99 -11.67 -4.09
N ARG A 56 -18.69 -11.34 -5.35
CA ARG A 56 -19.13 -12.10 -6.51
C ARG A 56 -18.22 -13.26 -6.87
N GLY A 57 -17.06 -13.37 -6.22
CA GLY A 57 -16.02 -14.33 -6.60
C GLY A 57 -15.49 -14.05 -8.00
N LEU A 58 -15.40 -12.76 -8.37
CA LEU A 58 -14.83 -12.31 -9.64
C LEU A 58 -13.35 -11.99 -9.53
N HIS A 59 -12.75 -12.09 -8.34
CA HIS A 59 -11.36 -11.70 -8.06
C HIS A 59 -10.35 -12.25 -9.08
N GLU A 60 -10.34 -13.56 -9.34
CA GLU A 60 -9.39 -14.17 -10.29
C GLU A 60 -9.59 -13.71 -11.75
N GLU A 61 -10.78 -13.20 -12.09
CA GLU A 61 -11.12 -12.74 -13.44
C GLU A 61 -10.72 -11.28 -13.70
N MET A 62 -10.14 -10.61 -12.71
CA MET A 62 -9.85 -9.17 -12.76
C MET A 62 -8.38 -8.87 -12.75
N GLN A 63 -8.06 -7.77 -13.41
CA GLN A 63 -6.74 -7.18 -13.35
C GLN A 63 -6.43 -6.84 -11.89
N HIS A 64 -5.33 -7.38 -11.39
CA HIS A 64 -4.83 -7.10 -10.05
C HIS A 64 -3.32 -6.95 -10.09
N SER A 65 -2.83 -5.85 -9.50
CA SER A 65 -1.41 -5.60 -9.25
C SER A 65 -1.26 -4.82 -7.94
N TRP A 66 -0.05 -4.70 -7.42
CA TRP A 66 0.22 -4.00 -6.16
C TRP A 66 0.92 -2.67 -6.37
N HIS A 67 0.48 -1.68 -5.61
CA HIS A 67 1.02 -0.32 -5.62
C HIS A 67 1.09 0.25 -4.19
N ARG A 68 1.30 1.57 -4.06
CA ARG A 68 1.45 2.31 -2.79
C ARG A 68 0.43 1.93 -1.72
N TYR A 69 -0.83 1.74 -2.11
CA TYR A 69 -1.95 1.40 -1.22
C TYR A 69 -2.48 -0.04 -1.44
N GLY A 70 -1.57 -0.88 -1.89
CA GLY A 70 -1.69 -2.32 -2.07
C GLY A 70 -2.45 -2.73 -3.32
N GLY A 71 -3.29 -3.76 -3.23
CA GLY A 71 -4.02 -4.33 -4.37
C GLY A 71 -4.80 -3.29 -5.16
N ASP A 72 -4.51 -3.18 -6.45
CA ASP A 72 -5.04 -2.20 -7.38
C ASP A 72 -5.71 -2.89 -8.57
N LEU A 73 -6.92 -2.45 -8.89
CA LEU A 73 -7.68 -2.92 -10.05
C LEU A 73 -7.32 -2.14 -11.34
N GLY A 74 -6.42 -1.15 -11.24
CA GLY A 74 -5.87 -0.40 -12.36
C GLY A 74 -6.96 0.30 -13.17
N THR A 75 -7.06 -0.03 -14.46
CA THR A 75 -7.99 0.61 -15.39
C THR A 75 -9.46 0.30 -15.10
N LEU A 76 -9.76 -0.64 -14.22
CA LEU A 76 -11.12 -0.95 -13.80
C LEU A 76 -11.69 0.06 -12.83
N VAL A 77 -10.84 0.81 -12.14
CA VAL A 77 -11.28 1.87 -11.23
C VAL A 77 -11.60 3.11 -12.04
N PRO A 78 -12.86 3.57 -12.07
CA PRO A 78 -13.20 4.78 -12.80
C PRO A 78 -12.56 6.01 -12.14
N SER A 79 -12.43 7.10 -12.91
CA SER A 79 -11.96 8.37 -12.33
C SER A 79 -12.91 8.84 -11.23
N THR A 80 -12.36 9.28 -10.10
CA THR A 80 -13.11 9.78 -8.93
C THR A 80 -14.13 10.87 -9.31
N ARG A 81 -13.78 11.76 -10.23
CA ARG A 81 -14.65 12.83 -10.76
C ARG A 81 -15.91 12.33 -11.45
N THR A 82 -15.91 11.07 -11.88
CA THR A 82 -17.04 10.47 -12.60
C THR A 82 -17.98 9.71 -11.67
N VAL A 83 -17.64 9.58 -10.39
CA VAL A 83 -18.41 8.84 -9.39
C VAL A 83 -18.92 9.80 -8.32
N GLY A 84 -20.21 10.09 -8.40
CA GLY A 84 -20.97 10.87 -7.43
C GLY A 84 -22.43 10.41 -7.43
N PRO A 85 -23.25 10.93 -6.51
CA PRO A 85 -24.64 10.49 -6.35
C PRO A 85 -25.46 10.76 -7.61
N VAL A 86 -26.14 9.74 -8.12
CA VAL A 86 -27.09 9.83 -9.25
C VAL A 86 -28.23 8.85 -9.01
N GLU A 87 -29.48 9.28 -9.22
CA GLU A 87 -30.63 8.38 -9.12
C GLU A 87 -30.52 7.22 -10.14
N LEU A 88 -30.93 6.02 -9.74
CA LEU A 88 -30.81 4.83 -10.61
C LEU A 88 -31.58 5.01 -11.93
N ASP A 89 -32.76 5.64 -11.87
CA ASP A 89 -33.63 5.88 -13.04
C ASP A 89 -33.02 6.87 -14.06
N ASP A 90 -32.02 7.66 -13.65
CA ASP A 90 -31.31 8.61 -14.51
C ASP A 90 -30.05 7.99 -15.16
N LEU A 91 -29.67 6.77 -14.75
CA LEU A 91 -28.52 6.06 -15.31
C LEU A 91 -28.96 5.21 -16.51
N PRO A 92 -28.20 5.21 -17.62
CA PRO A 92 -28.50 4.30 -18.72
C PRO A 92 -28.31 2.85 -18.26
N GLU A 93 -29.12 1.92 -18.74
CA GLU A 93 -28.94 0.48 -18.47
C GLU A 93 -27.61 -0.02 -19.07
N THR A 94 -26.93 -0.93 -18.36
CA THR A 94 -25.72 -1.60 -18.84
C THR A 94 -26.11 -2.82 -19.67
N GLU A 95 -25.66 -2.86 -20.93
CA GLU A 95 -25.92 -4.01 -21.80
C GLU A 95 -25.15 -5.25 -21.31
N GLN A 96 -25.88 -6.27 -20.85
CA GLN A 96 -25.28 -7.55 -20.47
C GLN A 96 -24.69 -8.29 -21.69
N PRO A 97 -23.44 -8.77 -21.62
CA PRO A 97 -22.87 -9.61 -22.66
C PRO A 97 -23.71 -10.87 -22.87
N GLN A 98 -23.90 -11.28 -24.12
CA GLN A 98 -24.58 -12.55 -24.41
C GLN A 98 -23.78 -13.70 -23.82
N GLN A 99 -24.33 -14.37 -22.80
CA GLN A 99 -23.69 -15.52 -22.19
C GLN A 99 -23.39 -16.61 -23.24
N PRO A 100 -22.16 -17.15 -23.29
CA PRO A 100 -21.91 -18.35 -24.08
C PRO A 100 -22.81 -19.47 -23.57
N ARG A 101 -23.47 -20.17 -24.50
CA ARG A 101 -24.46 -21.23 -24.21
C ARG A 101 -23.95 -22.14 -23.09
N PRO A 102 -24.78 -22.42 -22.07
CA PRO A 102 -24.33 -23.13 -20.88
C PRO A 102 -23.81 -24.51 -21.25
N SER A 103 -22.52 -24.76 -21.00
CA SER A 103 -21.98 -26.11 -20.93
C SER A 103 -22.34 -26.69 -19.56
N GLY A 104 -23.57 -27.20 -19.44
CA GLY A 104 -23.92 -28.30 -18.55
C GLY A 104 -23.74 -28.17 -17.03
N ASP A 105 -23.30 -27.06 -16.47
CA ASP A 105 -23.20 -26.90 -15.01
C ASP A 105 -24.10 -25.76 -14.50
N ASN A 106 -25.09 -26.14 -13.70
CA ASN A 106 -26.22 -25.30 -13.24
C ASN A 106 -25.86 -24.43 -12.01
N SER A 107 -24.58 -24.11 -11.80
CA SER A 107 -24.09 -23.33 -10.67
C SER A 107 -23.63 -21.91 -11.03
N ARG A 108 -23.87 -21.44 -12.27
CA ARG A 108 -23.55 -20.05 -12.64
C ARG A 108 -24.33 -19.08 -11.74
N LYS A 109 -23.62 -18.47 -10.78
CA LYS A 109 -24.05 -17.31 -9.99
C LYS A 109 -24.80 -16.35 -10.93
N THR A 110 -26.01 -15.97 -10.59
CA THR A 110 -26.79 -14.97 -11.32
C THR A 110 -25.94 -13.72 -11.49
N VAL A 111 -25.76 -13.24 -12.72
CA VAL A 111 -25.03 -11.99 -12.99
C VAL A 111 -25.78 -10.85 -12.29
N TRP A 112 -25.08 -10.08 -11.44
CA TRP A 112 -25.68 -8.92 -10.77
C TRP A 112 -25.82 -7.76 -11.73
N ASP A 113 -26.98 -7.11 -11.69
CA ASP A 113 -27.23 -5.84 -12.38
C ASP A 113 -26.96 -4.62 -11.47
N GLU A 114 -27.21 -3.41 -11.97
CA GLU A 114 -26.99 -2.18 -11.22
C GLU A 114 -27.84 -2.09 -9.94
N SER A 115 -29.05 -2.68 -9.95
CA SER A 115 -29.94 -2.68 -8.79
C SER A 115 -29.41 -3.61 -7.70
N ASP A 116 -28.87 -4.76 -8.09
CA ASP A 116 -28.22 -5.68 -7.14
C ASP A 116 -27.01 -5.00 -6.47
N TYR A 117 -26.14 -4.34 -7.25
CA TYR A 117 -24.99 -3.61 -6.70
C TYR A 117 -25.40 -2.42 -5.83
N ARG A 118 -26.48 -1.70 -6.20
CA ARG A 118 -27.04 -0.63 -5.36
C ARG A 118 -27.43 -1.14 -3.98
N GLU A 119 -28.18 -2.24 -3.90
CA GLU A 119 -28.59 -2.80 -2.62
C GLU A 119 -27.39 -3.35 -1.83
N PHE A 120 -26.41 -3.96 -2.51
CA PHE A 120 -25.15 -4.37 -1.88
C PHE A 120 -24.41 -3.20 -1.23
N PHE A 121 -24.18 -2.09 -1.94
CA PHE A 121 -23.47 -0.94 -1.41
C PHE A 121 -24.22 -0.22 -0.29
N LYS A 122 -25.54 -0.38 -0.18
CA LYS A 122 -26.31 0.17 0.95
C LYS A 122 -26.11 -0.61 2.24
N THR A 123 -25.73 -1.88 2.13
CA THR A 123 -25.51 -2.79 3.26
C THR A 123 -24.06 -3.23 3.39
N ILE A 124 -23.15 -2.55 2.68
CA ILE A 124 -21.73 -2.89 2.69
C ILE A 124 -21.13 -2.62 4.06
N SER A 125 -20.27 -3.55 4.49
CA SER A 125 -19.42 -3.43 5.66
C SER A 125 -17.99 -3.83 5.31
N ILE A 126 -17.01 -3.21 5.93
CA ILE A 126 -15.60 -3.60 5.88
C ILE A 126 -15.08 -3.62 7.32
N GLY A 127 -14.96 -4.81 7.89
CA GLY A 127 -14.53 -5.06 9.26
C GLY A 127 -15.44 -4.36 10.26
N SER A 128 -14.88 -3.40 11.00
CA SER A 128 -15.65 -2.57 11.96
C SER A 128 -16.43 -1.42 11.32
N LEU A 129 -16.24 -1.14 10.02
CA LEU A 129 -16.95 -0.09 9.29
C LEU A 129 -18.26 -0.68 8.75
N GLU A 130 -19.38 -0.43 9.43
CA GLU A 130 -20.67 -1.10 9.20
C GLU A 130 -21.56 -0.40 8.15
N SER A 131 -21.07 0.66 7.51
CA SER A 131 -21.82 1.38 6.48
C SER A 131 -20.95 2.08 5.44
N LEU A 132 -21.53 2.37 4.27
CA LEU A 132 -20.89 3.16 3.22
C LEU A 132 -20.41 4.53 3.71
N ASN A 133 -21.18 5.19 4.58
CA ASN A 133 -20.78 6.50 5.12
C ASN A 133 -19.56 6.38 6.05
N GLU A 134 -19.51 5.36 6.90
CA GLU A 134 -18.35 5.10 7.76
C GLU A 134 -17.10 4.80 6.94
N ILE A 135 -17.22 4.00 5.87
CA ILE A 135 -16.12 3.72 4.95
C ILE A 135 -15.60 5.00 4.27
N LEU A 136 -16.50 5.88 3.84
CA LEU A 136 -16.11 7.12 3.14
C LEU A 136 -15.54 8.20 4.06
N GLU A 137 -15.91 8.22 5.33
CA GLU A 137 -15.39 9.16 6.33
C GLU A 137 -14.20 8.60 7.13
N ALA A 138 -13.90 7.30 7.00
CA ALA A 138 -12.72 6.69 7.61
C ALA A 138 -11.41 7.32 7.10
N SER A 139 -10.42 7.36 7.99
CA SER A 139 -9.04 7.70 7.61
C SER A 139 -8.46 6.61 6.70
N ARG A 140 -7.43 6.96 5.92
CA ARG A 140 -6.72 6.02 5.06
C ARG A 140 -6.22 4.79 5.83
N ALA A 141 -5.59 5.01 6.99
CA ALA A 141 -5.04 3.93 7.80
C ALA A 141 -6.14 2.97 8.28
N THR A 142 -7.22 3.51 8.85
CA THR A 142 -8.36 2.71 9.33
C THR A 142 -8.98 1.89 8.20
N LEU A 143 -9.24 2.52 7.05
CA LEU A 143 -9.83 1.83 5.91
C LEU A 143 -8.96 0.66 5.43
N LEU A 144 -7.66 0.90 5.29
CA LEU A 144 -6.74 -0.12 4.79
C LEU A 144 -6.57 -1.25 5.81
N GLU A 145 -6.48 -0.95 7.11
CA GLU A 145 -6.39 -1.99 8.15
C GLU A 145 -7.62 -2.90 8.17
N GLU A 146 -8.83 -2.33 8.15
CA GLU A 146 -10.07 -3.10 8.12
C GLU A 146 -10.21 -3.91 6.81
N PHE A 147 -9.89 -3.29 5.68
CA PHE A 147 -9.94 -3.94 4.37
C PHE A 147 -9.00 -5.15 4.30
N TYR A 148 -7.73 -4.99 4.67
CA TYR A 148 -6.76 -6.09 4.58
C TYR A 148 -6.90 -7.11 5.70
N THR A 149 -7.64 -6.80 6.77
CA THR A 149 -8.01 -7.79 7.78
C THR A 149 -9.15 -8.70 7.27
N GLU A 150 -10.09 -8.16 6.49
CA GLU A 150 -11.27 -8.92 6.04
C GLU A 150 -11.10 -9.57 4.66
N TYR A 151 -10.48 -8.88 3.71
CA TYR A 151 -10.39 -9.29 2.29
C TYR A 151 -9.01 -9.86 1.93
N SER A 152 -8.34 -10.47 2.90
CA SER A 152 -6.94 -10.90 2.85
C SER A 152 -6.67 -12.22 2.11
N GLY A 153 -7.72 -12.94 1.70
CA GLY A 153 -7.65 -14.36 1.32
C GLY A 153 -6.79 -14.68 0.09
N GLU A 154 -6.40 -13.68 -0.71
CA GLU A 154 -5.56 -13.85 -1.91
C GLU A 154 -4.08 -13.53 -1.67
N ILE A 155 -3.74 -13.04 -0.49
CA ILE A 155 -2.47 -12.38 -0.21
C ILE A 155 -1.92 -12.77 1.16
N GLU A 156 -2.42 -13.86 1.75
CA GLU A 156 -2.23 -14.26 3.16
C GLU A 156 -0.78 -14.06 3.64
N ASP A 157 0.19 -14.41 2.81
CA ASP A 157 1.60 -14.33 3.17
C ASP A 157 2.07 -12.87 3.37
N TRP A 158 1.55 -11.88 2.62
CA TRP A 158 2.02 -10.49 2.60
C TRP A 158 1.19 -9.51 3.46
N VAL A 159 0.09 -9.98 4.06
CA VAL A 159 -0.86 -9.13 4.79
C VAL A 159 -0.17 -8.41 5.94
N ASP A 160 0.61 -9.14 6.73
CA ASP A 160 1.28 -8.59 7.90
C ASP A 160 2.28 -7.50 7.50
N LEU A 161 3.09 -7.74 6.46
CA LEU A 161 4.01 -6.73 5.91
C LEU A 161 3.26 -5.47 5.49
N TYR A 162 2.13 -5.65 4.81
CA TYR A 162 1.31 -4.55 4.33
C TYR A 162 0.70 -3.72 5.46
N LEU A 163 0.13 -4.39 6.47
CA LEU A 163 -0.45 -3.75 7.65
C LEU A 163 0.59 -2.97 8.45
N ILE A 164 1.81 -3.51 8.59
CA ILE A 164 2.91 -2.78 9.22
C ILE A 164 3.31 -1.56 8.37
N ASN A 165 3.38 -1.70 7.03
CA ASN A 165 3.60 -0.56 6.14
C ASN A 165 2.52 0.53 6.32
N VAL A 166 1.24 0.19 6.47
CA VAL A 166 0.17 1.20 6.71
C VAL A 166 0.48 2.04 7.94
N ARG A 167 0.98 1.43 9.02
CA ARG A 167 1.39 2.15 10.24
C ARG A 167 2.59 3.05 10.01
N ILE A 168 3.58 2.61 9.24
CA ILE A 168 4.72 3.46 8.85
C ILE A 168 4.23 4.66 8.04
N GLN A 169 3.37 4.44 7.04
CA GLN A 169 2.80 5.51 6.21
C GLN A 169 2.02 6.53 7.04
N GLU A 170 1.29 6.09 8.07
CA GLU A 170 0.56 6.98 8.98
C GLU A 170 1.50 7.87 9.80
N VAL A 171 2.56 7.28 10.38
CA VAL A 171 3.57 8.06 11.12
C VAL A 171 4.26 9.07 10.21
N LEU A 172 4.74 8.65 9.04
CA LEU A 172 5.43 9.54 8.11
C LEU A 172 4.54 10.72 7.68
N HIS A 173 3.26 10.44 7.39
CA HIS A 173 2.31 11.46 6.97
C HIS A 173 1.97 12.45 8.11
N LEU A 174 1.64 11.93 9.30
CA LEU A 174 1.23 12.72 10.46
C LEU A 174 2.30 13.75 10.86
N TYR A 175 3.56 13.33 10.86
CA TYR A 175 4.68 14.17 11.27
C TYR A 175 5.33 14.94 10.12
N ALA A 176 5.02 14.64 8.87
CA ALA A 176 5.38 15.52 7.75
C ALA A 176 4.50 16.78 7.70
N GLU A 177 3.20 16.66 8.04
CA GLU A 177 2.22 17.72 7.80
C GLU A 177 1.81 18.53 9.04
N ASP A 178 1.62 17.91 10.22
CA ASP A 178 0.80 18.57 11.26
C ASP A 178 1.36 18.53 12.70
N ASP A 179 2.05 17.48 13.15
CA ASP A 179 2.15 17.23 14.61
C ASP A 179 3.54 16.93 15.19
N LEU A 180 4.61 17.41 14.55
CA LEU A 180 5.99 17.22 15.04
C LEU A 180 6.20 17.62 16.51
N GLY A 181 5.44 18.60 17.00
CA GLY A 181 5.56 19.08 18.38
C GLY A 181 5.08 18.08 19.44
N GLN A 182 4.36 17.03 19.02
CA GLN A 182 3.90 15.94 19.88
C GLN A 182 4.72 14.66 19.71
N PHE A 183 5.73 14.64 18.82
CA PHE A 183 6.60 13.49 18.63
C PHE A 183 7.66 13.41 19.73
N ASP A 184 7.32 12.75 20.83
CA ASP A 184 8.21 12.54 21.96
C ASP A 184 8.91 11.17 21.93
N ASN A 185 9.67 10.88 22.98
CA ASN A 185 10.39 9.61 23.11
C ASN A 185 9.44 8.38 23.22
N GLU A 186 8.21 8.53 23.72
CA GLU A 186 7.25 7.42 23.77
C GLU A 186 6.72 7.11 22.36
N ALA A 187 6.36 8.16 21.60
CA ALA A 187 5.98 8.03 20.20
C ALA A 187 7.11 7.42 19.35
N TYR A 188 8.36 7.84 19.58
CA TYR A 188 9.52 7.26 18.92
C TYR A 188 9.70 5.77 19.23
N MET A 189 9.60 5.35 20.50
CA MET A 189 9.78 3.94 20.86
C MET A 189 8.72 3.05 20.19
N ALA A 190 7.47 3.50 20.11
CA ALA A 190 6.41 2.77 19.39
C ALA A 190 6.69 2.70 17.88
N PHE A 191 7.23 3.77 17.30
CA PHE A 191 7.61 3.79 15.89
C PHE A 191 8.82 2.87 15.61
N ALA A 192 9.85 2.88 16.47
CA ALA A 192 11.00 2.01 16.37
C ALA A 192 10.62 0.52 16.43
N GLU A 193 9.69 0.15 17.32
CA GLU A 193 9.12 -1.21 17.36
C GLU A 193 8.39 -1.57 16.06
N THR A 194 7.71 -0.61 15.44
CA THR A 194 7.05 -0.78 14.14
C THR A 194 8.06 -1.01 13.02
N LEU A 195 9.16 -0.25 13.00
CA LEU A 195 10.25 -0.41 12.03
C LEU A 195 10.96 -1.77 12.20
N GLU A 196 11.22 -2.21 13.43
CA GLU A 196 11.82 -3.53 13.70
C GLU A 196 10.90 -4.67 13.28
N ALA A 197 9.59 -4.55 13.57
CA ALA A 197 8.60 -5.52 13.12
C ALA A 197 8.53 -5.57 11.59
N PHE A 198 8.62 -4.42 10.92
CA PHE A 198 8.64 -4.33 9.46
C PHE A 198 9.88 -5.02 8.88
N GLU A 199 11.07 -4.73 9.39
CA GLU A 199 12.32 -5.34 8.93
C GLU A 199 12.27 -6.87 9.08
N ARG A 200 11.79 -7.37 10.23
CA ARG A 200 11.64 -8.81 10.46
C ARG A 200 10.69 -9.46 9.46
N GLU A 201 9.55 -8.84 9.20
CA GLU A 201 8.56 -9.35 8.26
C GLU A 201 9.07 -9.27 6.81
N LEU A 202 9.78 -8.19 6.45
CA LEU A 202 10.40 -8.02 5.15
C LEU A 202 11.35 -9.18 4.83
N TYR A 203 12.20 -9.56 5.78
CA TYR A 203 13.15 -10.67 5.59
C TYR A 203 12.53 -12.07 5.68
N SER A 204 11.30 -12.24 6.21
CA SER A 204 10.61 -13.53 6.11
C SER A 204 10.13 -13.85 4.69
N HIS A 205 10.09 -12.85 3.80
CA HIS A 205 9.71 -13.00 2.40
C HIS A 205 10.91 -13.29 1.50
N SER A 206 11.17 -14.58 1.27
CA SER A 206 12.29 -15.05 0.45
C SER A 206 12.27 -14.52 -0.99
N GLU A 207 11.08 -14.18 -1.50
CA GLU A 207 10.80 -13.62 -2.83
C GLU A 207 11.48 -12.26 -3.06
N LEU A 208 11.81 -11.53 -1.98
CA LEU A 208 12.57 -10.28 -2.07
C LEU A 208 14.07 -10.52 -2.27
N SER A 209 14.55 -11.76 -2.14
CA SER A 209 15.96 -12.12 -2.35
C SER A 209 16.34 -12.02 -3.83
N PRO A 210 17.57 -11.57 -4.15
CA PRO A 210 18.09 -11.52 -5.51
C PRO A 210 17.92 -12.80 -6.32
N ASP A 211 18.04 -13.96 -5.67
CA ASP A 211 17.96 -15.28 -6.29
C ASP A 211 16.60 -15.57 -6.97
N HIS A 212 15.52 -14.87 -6.56
CA HIS A 212 14.19 -15.04 -7.15
C HIS A 212 13.99 -14.22 -8.43
N PHE A 213 14.89 -13.27 -8.73
CA PHE A 213 14.78 -12.44 -9.93
C PHE A 213 15.37 -13.09 -11.19
N ASP A 214 16.19 -14.13 -11.04
CA ASP A 214 16.73 -14.93 -12.14
C ASP A 214 15.61 -15.53 -13.03
N GLU A 215 14.46 -15.89 -12.45
CA GLU A 215 13.31 -16.41 -13.19
C GLU A 215 12.70 -15.38 -14.15
N TYR A 216 12.86 -14.10 -13.83
CA TYR A 216 12.28 -12.98 -14.57
C TYR A 216 13.30 -12.27 -15.50
N ASP A 217 14.53 -12.80 -15.61
CA ASP A 217 15.65 -12.22 -16.39
C ASP A 217 15.95 -10.76 -15.98
N ILE A 218 15.76 -10.44 -14.69
CA ILE A 218 16.04 -9.12 -14.14
C ILE A 218 17.47 -9.12 -13.62
N ASP A 219 18.36 -8.40 -14.31
CA ASP A 219 19.73 -8.18 -13.87
C ASP A 219 19.78 -7.02 -12.87
N LEU A 220 19.38 -7.30 -11.63
CA LEU A 220 19.71 -6.40 -10.52
C LEU A 220 21.21 -6.54 -10.25
N SER A 221 21.94 -5.43 -10.20
CA SER A 221 23.35 -5.47 -9.81
C SER A 221 23.45 -6.22 -8.48
N SER A 222 24.44 -7.12 -8.34
CA SER A 222 24.50 -8.10 -7.24
C SER A 222 24.52 -7.51 -5.82
N ASP A 223 24.63 -6.19 -5.71
CA ASP A 223 24.76 -5.43 -4.47
C ASP A 223 23.47 -4.63 -4.14
N GLU A 224 22.41 -4.70 -4.96
CA GLU A 224 21.19 -3.87 -4.84
C GLU A 224 19.91 -4.71 -4.64
N ASN A 225 19.91 -5.52 -3.58
CA ASN A 225 18.74 -6.27 -3.12
C ASN A 225 17.61 -5.31 -2.66
N PRO A 226 16.36 -5.44 -3.15
CA PRO A 226 15.22 -4.62 -2.73
C PRO A 226 14.99 -4.57 -1.22
N ALA A 227 15.15 -5.71 -0.51
CA ALA A 227 14.98 -5.75 0.94
C ALA A 227 16.08 -4.97 1.68
N ASP A 228 17.33 -5.08 1.22
CA ASP A 228 18.45 -4.34 1.79
C ASP A 228 18.33 -2.83 1.52
N LEU A 229 17.97 -2.44 0.29
CA LEU A 229 17.76 -1.03 -0.08
C LEU A 229 16.65 -0.37 0.76
N LEU A 230 15.54 -1.08 0.98
CA LEU A 230 14.46 -0.59 1.83
C LEU A 230 14.89 -0.51 3.29
N THR A 231 15.62 -1.52 3.78
CA THR A 231 16.13 -1.54 5.17
C THR A 231 17.08 -0.38 5.42
N ASP A 232 18.03 -0.12 4.50
CA ASP A 232 18.95 1.02 4.58
C ASP A 232 18.16 2.34 4.65
N PHE A 233 17.09 2.47 3.87
CA PHE A 233 16.24 3.66 3.94
C PHE A 233 15.47 3.77 5.27
N LEU A 234 14.95 2.66 5.79
CA LEU A 234 14.25 2.66 7.08
C LEU A 234 15.19 2.95 8.25
N ASP A 235 16.47 2.62 8.13
CA ASP A 235 17.50 3.02 9.09
C ASP A 235 17.72 4.53 9.09
N LEU A 236 17.74 5.14 7.90
CA LEU A 236 17.78 6.60 7.80
C LEU A 236 16.53 7.24 8.43
N VAL A 237 15.35 6.66 8.22
CA VAL A 237 14.10 7.11 8.86
C VAL A 237 14.20 6.99 10.39
N ASP A 238 14.69 5.86 10.91
CA ASP A 238 14.89 5.67 12.35
C ASP A 238 15.83 6.73 12.94
N ASP A 239 16.96 7.00 12.29
CA ASP A 239 17.92 8.04 12.73
C ASP A 239 17.29 9.45 12.77
N ILE A 240 16.46 9.78 11.77
CA ILE A 240 15.76 11.06 11.68
C ILE A 240 14.78 11.22 12.84
N TYR A 241 13.88 10.24 13.02
CA TYR A 241 12.85 10.31 14.04
C TYR A 241 13.43 10.15 15.45
N PHE A 242 14.51 9.38 15.62
CA PHE A 242 15.28 9.36 16.85
C PHE A 242 15.79 10.76 17.18
N THR A 243 16.43 11.44 16.23
CA THR A 243 16.98 12.78 16.44
C THR A 243 15.89 13.79 16.83
N ILE A 244 14.74 13.75 16.14
CA ILE A 244 13.57 14.58 16.48
C ILE A 244 13.10 14.31 17.91
N SER A 245 13.03 13.05 18.34
CA SER A 245 12.57 12.69 19.69
C SER A 245 13.49 13.17 20.83
N GLN A 246 14.76 13.47 20.53
CA GLN A 246 15.76 13.85 21.52
C GLN A 246 15.98 15.36 21.63
N GLN A 247 15.45 16.16 20.69
CA GLN A 247 15.71 17.60 20.59
C GLN A 247 14.41 18.39 20.62
N ASP A 248 14.46 19.60 21.20
CA ASP A 248 13.33 20.52 21.08
C ASP A 248 13.26 21.05 19.64
N LEU A 249 12.06 21.23 19.09
CA LEU A 249 11.89 21.67 17.69
C LEU A 249 12.57 23.00 17.36
N ASP A 250 12.70 23.88 18.35
CA ASP A 250 13.37 25.18 18.21
C ASP A 250 14.90 25.06 18.03
N GLU A 251 15.47 23.87 18.27
CA GLU A 251 16.91 23.59 18.10
C GLU A 251 17.28 23.27 16.65
N PHE A 252 16.32 22.92 15.80
CA PHE A 252 16.57 22.61 14.39
C PHE A 252 16.77 23.87 13.53
N SER A 253 17.56 23.69 12.47
CA SER A 253 17.88 24.75 11.52
C SER A 253 16.76 24.98 10.50
N GLY A 254 15.65 25.56 10.95
CA GLY A 254 14.55 26.02 10.09
C GLY A 254 13.30 25.15 10.15
N ASP A 255 12.48 25.26 9.11
CA ASP A 255 11.24 24.49 8.95
C ASP A 255 11.57 23.11 8.36
N LEU A 256 11.23 22.04 9.09
CA LEU A 256 11.54 20.64 8.75
C LEU A 256 10.58 20.03 7.73
N SER A 257 9.46 20.70 7.42
CA SER A 257 8.42 20.18 6.53
C SER A 257 8.97 19.73 5.18
N TYR A 258 9.89 20.51 4.59
CA TYR A 258 10.50 20.16 3.30
C TYR A 258 11.26 18.82 3.35
N GLN A 259 12.08 18.60 4.39
CA GLN A 259 12.87 17.38 4.53
C GLN A 259 11.97 16.18 4.81
N LEU A 260 10.98 16.35 5.70
CA LEU A 260 10.08 15.25 6.07
C LEU A 260 9.13 14.87 4.95
N SER A 261 8.59 15.84 4.20
CA SER A 261 7.83 15.55 2.97
C SER A 261 8.70 14.85 1.93
N MET A 262 10.01 15.15 1.83
CA MET A 262 10.92 14.45 0.93
C MET A 262 11.14 12.98 1.35
N VAL A 263 11.26 12.73 2.66
CA VAL A 263 11.37 11.38 3.23
C VAL A 263 10.08 10.59 2.97
N GLU A 264 8.92 11.19 3.24
CA GLU A 264 7.61 10.59 2.96
C GLU A 264 7.44 10.28 1.46
N GLU A 265 7.70 11.24 0.58
CA GLU A 265 7.61 11.06 -0.87
C GLU A 265 8.53 9.93 -1.35
N PHE A 266 9.77 9.88 -0.86
CA PHE A 266 10.70 8.82 -1.24
C PHE A 266 10.26 7.45 -0.74
N TYR A 267 9.76 7.36 0.49
CA TYR A 267 9.22 6.12 1.02
C TYR A 267 8.15 5.55 0.08
N HIS A 268 7.20 6.38 -0.32
CA HIS A 268 6.07 5.94 -1.12
C HIS A 268 6.38 5.69 -2.59
N GLU A 269 7.10 6.61 -3.23
CA GLU A 269 7.32 6.57 -4.68
C GLU A 269 8.48 5.64 -5.06
N ARG A 270 9.34 5.30 -4.09
CA ARG A 270 10.55 4.50 -4.31
C ARG A 270 10.66 3.31 -3.37
N ALA A 271 10.84 3.55 -2.08
CA ALA A 271 11.26 2.50 -1.14
C ALA A 271 10.21 1.39 -1.00
N TRP A 272 8.97 1.75 -0.65
CA TRP A 272 7.85 0.81 -0.59
C TRP A 272 7.46 0.30 -1.99
N ASN A 273 7.61 1.15 -3.01
CA ASN A 273 7.26 0.78 -4.38
C ASN A 273 8.08 -0.43 -4.87
N LEU A 274 9.37 -0.55 -4.49
CA LEU A 274 10.19 -1.74 -4.75
C LEU A 274 9.49 -3.01 -4.31
N VAL A 275 9.06 -3.06 -3.05
CA VAL A 275 8.37 -4.23 -2.47
C VAL A 275 7.07 -4.50 -3.22
N THR A 276 6.26 -3.48 -3.48
CA THR A 276 4.99 -3.67 -4.19
C THR A 276 5.16 -4.23 -5.60
N LYS A 277 6.27 -3.89 -6.29
CA LYS A 277 6.58 -4.50 -7.59
C LYS A 277 6.97 -5.96 -7.45
N VAL A 278 7.75 -6.33 -6.44
CA VAL A 278 8.07 -7.74 -6.17
C VAL A 278 6.80 -8.53 -5.84
N ILE A 279 5.94 -8.04 -4.94
CA ILE A 279 4.65 -8.68 -4.64
C ILE A 279 3.84 -8.85 -5.93
N SER A 280 3.78 -7.82 -6.78
CA SER A 280 3.11 -7.90 -8.07
C SER A 280 3.64 -9.02 -8.96
N LEU A 281 4.96 -9.25 -9.04
CA LEU A 281 5.56 -10.33 -9.85
C LEU A 281 5.01 -11.71 -9.47
N HIS A 282 4.67 -11.91 -8.19
CA HIS A 282 4.21 -13.19 -7.67
C HIS A 282 2.70 -13.34 -7.61
N THR A 283 1.95 -12.24 -7.44
CA THR A 283 0.50 -12.31 -7.18
C THR A 283 -0.37 -11.68 -8.27
N MET A 284 0.20 -11.07 -9.31
CA MET A 284 -0.63 -10.45 -10.35
C MET A 284 -1.46 -11.47 -11.13
N HIS A 285 -2.69 -11.11 -11.45
CA HIS A 285 -3.58 -11.95 -12.25
C HIS A 285 -4.55 -11.11 -13.08
N GLY A 286 -5.34 -11.82 -13.89
CA GLY A 286 -6.41 -11.24 -14.69
C GLY A 286 -6.01 -10.78 -16.09
N PRO A 287 -6.87 -9.96 -16.73
CA PRO A 287 -6.61 -9.39 -18.03
C PRO A 287 -5.33 -8.55 -18.05
N ASN A 288 -4.63 -8.56 -19.17
CA ASN A 288 -3.35 -7.84 -19.36
C ASN A 288 -2.21 -8.24 -18.41
N GLN A 289 -2.29 -9.40 -17.74
CA GLN A 289 -1.24 -9.89 -16.83
C GLN A 289 0.18 -9.82 -17.44
N GLU A 290 0.36 -10.23 -18.71
CA GLU A 290 1.67 -10.12 -19.37
C GLU A 290 2.18 -8.67 -19.42
N ALA A 291 1.33 -7.71 -19.73
CA ALA A 291 1.71 -6.31 -19.78
C ALA A 291 2.02 -5.74 -18.37
N LEU A 292 1.28 -6.18 -17.35
CA LEU A 292 1.55 -5.83 -15.95
C LEU A 292 2.87 -6.42 -15.47
N LEU A 293 3.20 -7.64 -15.92
CA LEU A 293 4.46 -8.31 -15.61
C LEU A 293 5.63 -7.53 -16.19
N TYR A 294 5.62 -7.27 -17.50
CA TYR A 294 6.65 -6.47 -18.16
C TYR A 294 6.77 -5.06 -17.57
N GLY A 295 5.63 -4.44 -17.24
CA GLY A 295 5.60 -3.15 -16.56
C GLY A 295 6.29 -3.20 -15.19
N SER A 296 5.98 -4.21 -14.38
CA SER A 296 6.55 -4.37 -13.03
C SER A 296 8.04 -4.64 -13.07
N ILE A 297 8.51 -5.45 -14.02
CA ILE A 297 9.94 -5.69 -14.26
C ILE A 297 10.65 -4.38 -14.62
N SER A 298 10.14 -3.66 -15.61
CA SER A 298 10.76 -2.39 -16.04
C SER A 298 10.75 -1.33 -14.95
N ASP A 299 9.66 -1.26 -14.17
CA ASP A 299 9.57 -0.38 -13.01
C ASP A 299 10.61 -0.76 -11.95
N LEU A 300 10.76 -2.05 -11.62
CA LEU A 300 11.73 -2.52 -10.64
C LEU A 300 13.16 -2.12 -11.02
N GLU A 301 13.56 -2.37 -12.27
CA GLU A 301 14.87 -1.94 -12.79
C GLU A 301 15.05 -0.41 -12.65
N GLN A 302 14.03 0.38 -12.96
CA GLN A 302 14.09 1.84 -12.83
C GLN A 302 14.06 2.34 -11.39
N LEU A 303 13.44 1.60 -10.48
CA LEU A 303 13.38 1.92 -9.06
C LEU A 303 14.75 1.72 -8.41
N VAL A 304 15.36 0.57 -8.68
CA VAL A 304 16.73 0.23 -8.25
C VAL A 304 17.74 1.19 -8.88
N ASN A 305 17.64 1.43 -10.19
CA ASN A 305 18.52 2.38 -10.87
C ASN A 305 18.34 3.80 -10.33
N GLY A 306 19.34 4.27 -9.59
CA GLY A 306 19.35 5.61 -9.00
C GLY A 306 18.66 5.70 -7.64
N PHE A 307 18.34 4.57 -7.00
CA PHE A 307 17.91 4.53 -5.61
C PHE A 307 18.96 5.19 -4.71
N SER A 308 20.20 4.70 -4.75
CA SER A 308 21.32 5.18 -3.92
C SER A 308 21.62 6.66 -4.14
N ILE A 309 21.58 7.15 -5.39
CA ILE A 309 21.79 8.58 -5.70
C ILE A 309 20.74 9.47 -5.03
N ARG A 310 19.48 9.02 -4.99
CA ARG A 310 18.41 9.79 -4.35
C ARG A 310 18.46 9.66 -2.84
N MET A 311 18.81 8.49 -2.33
CA MET A 311 19.03 8.27 -0.91
C MET A 311 20.15 9.16 -0.37
N GLU A 312 21.30 9.23 -1.05
CA GLU A 312 22.40 10.14 -0.71
C GLU A 312 21.95 11.62 -0.68
N ARG A 313 21.04 12.00 -1.58
CA ARG A 313 20.48 13.35 -1.59
C ARG A 313 19.61 13.59 -0.35
N ILE A 314 18.71 12.67 0.00
CA ILE A 314 17.85 12.79 1.19
C ILE A 314 18.72 12.89 2.45
N GLU A 315 19.71 12.00 2.57
CA GLU A 315 20.66 12.00 3.68
C GLU A 315 21.41 13.33 3.79
N SER A 316 21.87 13.88 2.65
CA SER A 316 22.54 15.18 2.62
C SER A 316 21.63 16.34 3.06
N GLU A 317 20.37 16.36 2.62
CA GLU A 317 19.41 17.41 2.97
C GLU A 317 18.99 17.31 4.46
N CYS A 318 18.79 16.09 4.97
CA CYS A 318 18.49 15.85 6.38
C CYS A 318 19.67 16.21 7.28
N ARG A 319 20.89 15.87 6.87
CA ARG A 319 22.12 16.28 7.58
C ARG A 319 22.28 17.80 7.63
N ALA A 320 21.94 18.49 6.54
CA ALA A 320 22.01 19.95 6.49
C ALA A 320 20.99 20.64 7.42
N ALA A 321 19.90 19.95 7.74
CA ALA A 321 18.87 20.37 8.69
C ALA A 321 19.10 19.87 10.12
N ASP A 322 20.27 19.29 10.41
CA ASP A 322 20.62 18.70 11.71
C ASP A 322 19.71 17.54 12.16
N LEU A 323 19.01 16.89 11.23
CA LEU A 323 18.12 15.74 11.49
C LEU A 323 18.87 14.41 11.65
N LEU A 324 20.18 14.38 11.45
CA LEU A 324 20.98 13.17 11.58
C LEU A 324 22.00 13.30 12.70
N PRO A 325 22.25 12.23 13.47
CA PRO A 325 23.19 12.28 14.57
C PRO A 325 24.59 12.67 14.05
N ASN A 326 25.16 13.71 14.65
CA ASN A 326 26.54 14.06 14.38
C ASN A 326 27.43 12.91 14.85
N SER A 327 28.30 12.39 13.97
CA SER A 327 29.19 11.24 14.22
C SER A 327 30.15 11.40 15.42
N ASN A 328 30.14 12.55 16.09
CA ASN A 328 30.86 12.83 17.34
C ASN A 328 30.03 12.69 18.63
N GLN A 329 28.72 12.40 18.55
CA GLN A 329 27.85 12.29 19.73
C GLN A 329 27.75 10.86 20.31
N PHE A 330 28.14 9.83 19.56
CA PHE A 330 28.37 8.48 20.10
C PHE A 330 29.71 8.40 20.85
N ARG A 331 29.84 9.12 21.97
CA ARG A 331 30.77 8.70 23.03
C ARG A 331 29.98 7.87 24.01
N SER A 332 30.21 6.56 24.00
CA SER A 332 29.64 5.60 24.93
C SER A 332 29.65 6.15 26.37
N PRO A 333 28.54 6.05 27.11
CA PRO A 333 28.59 6.24 28.55
C PRO A 333 29.61 5.23 29.10
N GLU A 334 30.53 5.72 29.91
CA GLU A 334 31.55 4.90 30.56
C GLU A 334 30.89 3.64 31.16
N ALA A 335 31.41 2.48 30.78
CA ALA A 335 30.92 1.17 31.17
C ALA A 335 30.93 1.00 32.68
N ASP A 336 29.80 1.29 33.35
CA ASP A 336 29.59 0.92 34.73
C ASP A 336 28.99 -0.49 34.79
N SER A 337 29.80 -1.41 35.29
CA SER A 337 29.64 -2.85 35.12
C SER A 337 28.50 -3.42 36.00
N ARG A 338 27.44 -3.94 35.38
CA ARG A 338 26.57 -4.98 35.98
C ARG A 338 26.14 -6.01 34.93
N PRO A 339 26.25 -7.33 35.21
CA PRO A 339 25.81 -8.37 34.29
C PRO A 339 24.29 -8.55 34.42
N GLY A 340 23.53 -7.72 33.71
CA GLY A 340 22.18 -8.07 33.27
C GLY A 340 22.28 -8.61 31.85
N GLN A 341 21.41 -9.54 31.46
CA GLN A 341 21.30 -10.00 30.08
C GLN A 341 21.25 -8.79 29.15
N GLN A 342 22.34 -8.55 28.43
CA GLN A 342 22.39 -7.56 27.36
C GLN A 342 21.44 -8.10 26.29
N LEU A 343 20.36 -7.36 26.04
CA LEU A 343 19.62 -7.51 24.79
C LEU A 343 20.63 -7.28 23.66
N PRO A 344 20.58 -8.09 22.58
CA PRO A 344 21.48 -7.92 21.46
C PRO A 344 21.39 -6.47 20.95
N THR A 345 22.53 -5.90 20.57
CA THR A 345 22.51 -4.60 19.88
C THR A 345 21.78 -4.75 18.55
N ARG A 346 21.25 -3.65 18.00
CA ARG A 346 20.56 -3.66 16.70
C ARG A 346 21.44 -4.27 15.59
N ASP A 347 22.74 -4.00 15.63
CA ASP A 347 23.72 -4.62 14.72
C ASP A 347 23.91 -6.14 14.96
N GLU A 348 23.84 -6.61 16.21
CA GLU A 348 23.89 -8.03 16.55
C GLU A 348 22.61 -8.78 16.14
N PHE A 349 21.45 -8.13 16.26
CA PHE A 349 20.17 -8.66 15.76
C PHE A 349 20.17 -8.76 14.23
N ARG A 350 20.68 -7.73 13.53
CA ARG A 350 20.83 -7.71 12.08
C ARG A 350 21.78 -8.77 11.54
N GLN A 351 22.92 -8.99 12.20
CA GLN A 351 23.84 -10.06 11.81
C GLN A 351 23.22 -11.46 12.00
N ALA A 352 22.33 -11.62 12.98
CA ALA A 352 21.60 -12.86 13.17
C ALA A 352 20.56 -13.08 12.04
N LEU A 353 19.82 -12.04 11.65
CA LEU A 353 18.85 -12.11 10.55
C LEU A 353 19.50 -12.35 9.18
N LYS A 354 20.62 -11.68 8.89
CA LYS A 354 21.38 -11.86 7.64
C LYS A 354 22.17 -13.18 7.56
N GLY A 355 22.35 -13.87 8.69
CA GLY A 355 23.18 -15.07 8.80
C GLY A 355 22.45 -16.40 8.67
N ASP A 356 21.11 -16.40 8.67
CA ASP A 356 20.26 -17.61 8.67
C ASP A 356 19.66 -17.96 7.29
N HIS A 357 20.09 -17.27 6.21
CA HIS A 357 19.69 -17.56 4.82
C HIS A 357 20.84 -18.11 3.97
#